data_AF-A0A942G4Z2-F1
#
_entry.id   AF-A0A942G4Z2-F1
#
_cell.length_a   1.000
_cell.length_b   1.000
_cell.length_c   1.000
_cell.angle_alpha   90.00
_cell.angle_beta   90.00
_cell.angle_gamma   90.00
#
_symmetry.space_group_name_H-M   'P 1'
#
loop_
_entity.id
_entity.type
_entity.pdbx_description
1 polymer ?
#
loop_
_entity_poly.entity_id
_entity_poly.type
_entity_poly.pdbx_seq_one_letter_code
_entity_poly.pdbx_strand_id
1 'polypeptide(L)' 'MNERIIEQILSIRASGVTNMFDLPHVQREAYDRGFHELVLYLKDHRAKYSRFILTGEAEDSE' A
#
# COMPACT_ATOMS: atom_id res chain seq x y z
N MET A 1 -9.25 5.52 1.72
CA MET A 1 -7.89 5.33 1.20
C MET A 1 -7.67 6.29 0.04
N ASN A 2 -6.77 7.26 0.19
CA ASN A 2 -6.55 8.31 -0.81
C ASN A 2 -6.09 7.72 -2.16
N GLU A 3 -6.54 8.29 -3.28
CA GLU A 3 -6.18 7.90 -4.65
C GLU A 3 -4.65 7.79 -4.83
N ARG A 4 -3.91 8.74 -4.26
CA ARG A 4 -2.43 8.73 -4.30
C ARG A 4 -1.81 7.52 -3.60
N ILE A 5 -2.41 7.05 -2.50
CA ILE A 5 -1.96 5.86 -1.77
C ILE A 5 -2.27 4.60 -2.60
N ILE A 6 -3.43 4.57 -3.26
CA ILE A 6 -3.80 3.48 -4.18
C ILE A 6 -2.78 3.39 -5.31
N GLU A 7 -2.45 4.50 -5.97
CA GLU A 7 -1.45 4.53 -7.05
C GLU A 7 -0.07 4.05 -6.59
N GLN A 8 0.38 4.46 -5.40
CA GLN A 8 1.65 4.02 -4.83
C GLN A 8 1.67 2.50 -4.56
N ILE A 9 0.58 1.96 -4.03
CA ILE A 9 0.43 0.51 -3.80
C ILE A 9 0.41 -0.26 -5.12
N LEU A 10 -0.30 0.25 -6.12
CA LEU A 10 -0.33 -0.36 -7.45
C LEU A 10 1.03 -0.29 -8.14
N SER A 11 1.81 0.78 -7.94
CA SER A 11 3.19 0.89 -8.42
C SER A 11 4.10 -0.19 -7.83
N ILE A 12 4.00 -0.43 -6.52
CA ILE A 12 4.74 -1.52 -5.85
C ILE A 12 4.23 -2.89 -6.31
N ARG A 13 2.92 -3.07 -6.47
CA ARG A 13 2.36 -4.31 -7.00
C ARG A 13 2.86 -4.62 -8.41
N ALA A 14 2.90 -3.60 -9.27
CA ALA A 14 3.36 -3.72 -10.65
C ALA A 14 4.87 -3.99 -10.74
N SER A 15 5.65 -3.58 -9.74
CA SER A 15 7.09 -3.89 -9.70
C SER A 15 7.36 -5.39 -9.50
N GLY A 16 6.46 -6.09 -8.81
CA GLY A 16 6.59 -7.54 -8.54
C GLY A 16 7.78 -7.90 -7.64
N VAL A 17 8.44 -6.92 -7.02
CA VAL A 17 9.67 -7.11 -6.23
C VAL A 17 9.39 -7.79 -4.90
N THR A 18 8.21 -7.57 -4.32
CA THR A 18 7.82 -8.12 -3.01
C THR A 18 6.39 -8.64 -3.03
N ASN A 19 6.10 -9.59 -2.14
CA ASN A 19 4.74 -9.97 -1.82
C ASN A 19 4.02 -8.78 -1.16
N MET A 20 2.82 -8.45 -1.63
CA MET A 20 2.03 -7.34 -1.09
C MET A 20 1.60 -7.56 0.37
N PHE A 21 1.63 -8.78 0.90
CA PHE A 21 1.39 -9.07 2.32
C PHE A 21 2.65 -8.97 3.20
N ASP A 22 3.83 -8.90 2.59
CA ASP A 22 5.07 -8.64 3.32
C ASP A 22 5.19 -7.15 3.64
N LEU A 23 4.47 -6.72 4.68
CA LEU A 23 4.40 -5.33 5.11
C LEU A 23 5.79 -4.70 5.37
N PRO A 24 6.74 -5.37 6.06
CA PRO A 24 8.10 -4.84 6.21
C PRO A 24 8.80 -4.56 4.87
N HIS A 25 8.72 -5.47 3.90
CA HIS A 25 9.33 -5.24 2.58
C HIS A 25 8.58 -4.17 1.77
N VAL A 26 7.25 -4.15 1.81
CA VAL A 26 6.46 -3.10 1.15
C VAL A 26 6.79 -1.72 1.74
N GLN A 27 6.96 -1.60 3.05
CA GLN A 27 7.37 -0.36 3.69
C GLN A 27 8.78 0.06 3.26
N ARG A 28 9.71 -0.89 3.12
CA ARG A 28 11.07 -0.61 2.64
C ARG A 28 11.05 -0.15 1.18
N GLU A 29 10.35 -0.85 0.32
CA GLU A 29 10.20 -0.49 -1.10
C GLU A 29 9.52 0.87 -1.26
N ALA A 30 8.48 1.14 -0.46
CA ALA A 30 7.83 2.44 -0.41
C ALA A 30 8.78 3.54 0.04
N TYR A 31 9.62 3.28 1.06
CA TYR A 31 10.63 4.22 1.52
C TYR A 31 11.69 4.51 0.44
N ASP A 32 12.21 3.46 -0.22
CA ASP A 32 13.22 3.56 -1.26
C ASP A 32 12.71 4.30 -2.51
N ARG A 33 11.40 4.23 -2.78
CA ARG A 33 10.71 4.99 -3.84
C ARG A 33 10.28 6.40 -3.44
N GLY A 34 10.47 6.81 -2.18
CA GLY A 34 10.04 8.12 -1.67
C GLY A 34 8.54 8.23 -1.34
N PHE A 35 7.82 7.11 -1.23
CA PHE A 35 6.41 7.05 -0.85
C PHE A 35 6.23 7.15 0.67
N HIS A 36 6.71 8.25 1.26
CA HIS A 36 6.67 8.45 2.72
C HIS A 36 5.24 8.43 3.29
N GLU A 37 4.26 8.91 2.52
CA GLU A 37 2.84 8.86 2.88
C GLU A 37 2.33 7.41 3.00
N LEU A 38 2.69 6.52 2.06
CA LEU A 38 2.35 5.10 2.13
C LEU A 38 3.01 4.43 3.34
N VAL A 39 4.28 4.76 3.64
CA VAL A 39 4.97 4.18 4.80
C VAL A 39 4.26 4.53 6.10
N LEU A 40 3.82 5.77 6.27
CA LEU A 40 3.04 6.21 7.43
C LEU A 40 1.66 5.54 7.45
N TYR A 41 0.97 5.49 6.30
CA TYR A 41 -0.33 4.83 6.17
C TYR A 41 -0.28 3.35 6.57
N LEU A 42 0.76 2.62 6.15
CA LEU A 42 0.94 1.21 6.48
C LEU A 42 1.23 0.97 7.96
N LYS A 43 1.66 1.97 8.74
CA LYS A 43 1.82 1.81 10.20
C LYS A 43 0.47 1.79 10.90
N ASP A 44 -0.40 2.73 10.55
CA ASP A 44 -1.67 2.99 11.25
C ASP A 44 -2.85 2.21 10.66
N HIS A 45 -2.77 1.79 9.39
CA HIS A 45 -3.91 1.26 8.63
C HIS A 45 -3.64 -0.10 7.97
N ARG A 46 -2.92 -0.99 8.66
CA ARG A 46 -2.62 -2.36 8.19
C ARG A 46 -3.86 -3.17 7.81
N ALA A 47 -4.92 -3.09 8.59
CA ALA A 47 -6.16 -3.83 8.31
C ALA A 47 -6.85 -3.36 7.03
N LYS A 48 -6.90 -2.03 6.80
CA LYS A 48 -7.47 -1.44 5.58
C LYS A 48 -6.65 -1.82 4.35
N TYR A 49 -5.33 -1.77 4.47
CA TYR A 49 -4.42 -2.21 3.42
C TYR A 49 -4.61 -3.70 3.06
N SER A 50 -4.61 -4.60 4.05
CA SER A 50 -4.81 -6.04 3.79
C SER A 50 -6.17 -6.31 3.15
N ARG A 51 -7.22 -5.60 3.58
CA ARG A 51 -8.54 -5.68 2.95
C ARG A 51 -8.48 -5.22 1.50
N PHE A 52 -7.86 -4.07 1.21
CA PHE A 52 -7.70 -3.58 -0.15
C PHE A 52 -6.95 -4.56 -1.06
N ILE A 53 -5.88 -5.20 -0.58
CA ILE A 53 -5.16 -6.21 -1.37
C ILE A 53 -6.03 -7.44 -1.67
N LEU A 54 -6.95 -7.81 -0.78
CA LEU A 54 -7.84 -8.96 -0.94
C LEU A 54 -9.09 -8.66 -1.76
N THR A 55 -9.74 -7.52 -1.52
CA THR A 55 -11.05 -7.17 -2.10
C THR A 55 -10.94 -6.23 -3.29
N GLY A 56 -9.84 -5.48 -3.41
CA GLY A 56 -9.71 -4.39 -4.38
C GLY A 56 -10.59 -3.18 -4.05
N GLU A 57 -11.35 -3.21 -2.96
CA GLU A 57 -12.24 -2.14 -2.54
C GLU A 57 -11.45 -1.12 -1.71
N ALA A 58 -11.20 0.04 -2.30
CA ALA A 58 -10.79 1.21 -1.52
C ALA A 58 -12.05 1.75 -0.83
N GLU A 59 -12.17 1.59 0.49
CA GLU A 59 -13.29 2.12 1.30
C GLU A 59 -13.32 3.67 1.34
N ASP A 60 -13.36 4.33 0.19
CA ASP A 60 -13.74 5.74 -0.03
C ASP A 60 -14.81 5.85 -1.14
N SER A 61 -15.60 4.79 -1.37
CA SER A 61 -16.84 4.89 -2.14
C SER A 61 -18.00 5.08 -1.16
N GLU A 62 -18.27 6.34 -0.81
CA GLU A 62 -19.65 6.75 -0.50
C GLU A 62 -20.46 6.83 -1.79
#